data_AF-A0A975D9W5-F1
#
_entry.id   AF-A0A975D9W5-F1
#
_cell.length_a   1.000
_cell.length_b   1.000
_cell.length_c   1.000
_cell.angle_alpha   90.00
_cell.angle_beta   90.00
_cell.angle_gamma   90.00
#
_symmetry.space_group_name_H-M   'P 1'
#
loop_
_entity.id
_entity.type
_entity.pdbx_description
1 polymer ?
#
loop_
_entity_poly.entity_id
_entity_poly.type
_entity_poly.pdbx_seq_one_letter_code
_entity_poly.pdbx_strand_id
1 'polypeptide(L)'
;MSSPKKLPGRIDIDITLVDASLDHVQRPERRAIAALSIGVEANDAYYSVVELLEAVHLVGTRHPDGRRKLGRILGERGDDYQRSIYYALAGRGASHMLDDLEWLAAILKARGSVARHHAVNDPISPYISPEPDGPVGAFAPSFPLGRSWRTFRAPAG
;
A
#
# COMPACT_ATOMS: atom_id res chain seq x y z
N MET A 1 -9.83 -48.84 -1.69
CA MET A 1 -9.31 -47.79 -2.61
C MET A 1 -9.48 -46.45 -1.91
N SER A 2 -8.38 -45.81 -1.51
CA SER A 2 -8.44 -44.48 -0.89
C SER A 2 -8.78 -43.46 -1.97
N SER A 3 -9.84 -42.67 -1.79
CA SER A 3 -10.17 -41.58 -2.71
C SER A 3 -8.97 -40.64 -2.84
N PRO A 4 -8.59 -40.20 -4.05
CA PRO A 4 -7.52 -39.23 -4.18
C PRO A 4 -7.92 -37.98 -3.40
N LYS A 5 -7.07 -37.56 -2.44
CA LYS A 5 -7.21 -36.26 -1.78
C LYS A 5 -7.28 -35.23 -2.90
N LYS A 6 -8.45 -34.60 -3.11
CA LYS A 6 -8.55 -33.41 -3.96
C LYS A 6 -7.52 -32.44 -3.41
N LEU A 7 -6.49 -32.15 -4.21
CA LEU A 7 -5.60 -31.04 -3.93
C LEU A 7 -6.52 -29.82 -3.72
N PRO A 8 -6.33 -29.04 -2.65
CA PRO A 8 -7.08 -27.80 -2.50
C PRO A 8 -6.89 -26.99 -3.79
N GLY A 9 -7.99 -26.46 -4.32
CA GLY A 9 -7.93 -25.59 -5.50
C GLY A 9 -6.97 -24.43 -5.28
N ARG A 10 -6.55 -23.78 -6.36
CA ARG A 10 -5.72 -22.58 -6.29
C ARG A 10 -6.38 -21.54 -5.39
N ILE A 11 -5.60 -20.92 -4.51
CA ILE A 11 -6.09 -19.93 -3.54
C ILE A 11 -6.19 -18.57 -4.22
N ASP A 12 -7.33 -17.90 -4.08
CA ASP A 12 -7.44 -16.49 -4.41
C ASP A 12 -6.83 -15.67 -3.27
N ILE A 13 -5.70 -15.02 -3.54
CA ILE A 13 -4.98 -14.19 -2.56
C ILE A 13 -5.50 -12.75 -2.50
N ASP A 14 -6.37 -12.36 -3.43
CA ASP A 14 -6.96 -11.02 -3.47
C ASP A 14 -8.32 -10.96 -2.77
N ILE A 15 -8.91 -12.10 -2.40
CA ILE A 15 -10.23 -12.15 -1.76
C ILE A 15 -10.34 -11.24 -0.53
N THR A 16 -9.30 -11.20 0.31
CA THR A 16 -9.28 -10.31 1.50
C THR A 16 -9.26 -8.84 1.12
N LEU A 17 -8.59 -8.48 0.01
CA LEU A 17 -8.57 -7.09 -0.50
C LEU A 17 -9.93 -6.74 -1.13
N VAL A 18 -10.55 -7.67 -1.86
CA VAL A 18 -11.90 -7.51 -2.43
C VAL A 18 -12.91 -7.27 -1.31
N ASP A 19 -12.93 -8.14 -0.29
CA ASP A 19 -13.82 -8.00 0.87
C ASP A 19 -13.60 -6.66 1.57
N ALA A 20 -12.35 -6.29 1.85
CA ALA A 20 -12.01 -5.01 2.48
C ALA A 20 -12.40 -3.79 1.64
N SER A 21 -12.37 -3.89 0.30
CA SER A 21 -12.77 -2.80 -0.60
C SER A 21 -14.28 -2.56 -0.62
N LEU A 22 -15.08 -3.58 -0.29
CA LEU A 22 -16.54 -3.55 -0.32
C LEU A 22 -17.17 -3.38 1.09
N ASP A 23 -16.40 -3.57 2.16
CA ASP A 23 -16.87 -3.48 3.54
C ASP A 23 -17.25 -2.04 3.93
N HIS A 24 -18.56 -1.78 4.04
CA HIS A 24 -19.13 -0.47 4.39
C HIS A 24 -18.82 0.00 5.82
N VAL A 25 -18.32 -0.87 6.70
CA VAL A 25 -17.86 -0.51 8.04
C VAL A 25 -16.44 0.08 8.00
N GLN A 26 -15.66 -0.21 6.96
CA GLN A 26 -14.33 0.37 6.78
C GLN A 26 -14.39 1.83 6.39
N ARG A 27 -13.34 2.58 6.80
CA ARG A 27 -13.11 3.94 6.32
C ARG A 27 -13.01 3.97 4.78
N PRO A 28 -13.58 4.97 4.10
CA PRO A 28 -13.48 5.10 2.64
C PRO A 28 -12.05 4.98 2.11
N GLU A 29 -11.08 5.51 2.84
CA GLU A 29 -9.65 5.47 2.53
C GLU A 29 -9.10 4.04 2.50
N ARG A 30 -9.44 3.22 3.51
CA ARG A 30 -9.06 1.80 3.59
C ARG A 30 -9.65 1.00 2.44
N ARG A 31 -10.92 1.26 2.10
CA ARG A 31 -11.57 0.64 0.95
C ARG A 31 -10.86 0.98 -0.36
N ALA A 32 -10.49 2.26 -0.53
CA ALA A 32 -9.81 2.73 -1.73
C ALA A 32 -8.42 2.08 -1.88
N ILE A 33 -7.59 2.09 -0.84
CA ILE A 33 -6.24 1.51 -0.93
C ILE A 33 -6.27 -0.03 -1.04
N ALA A 34 -7.28 -0.70 -0.47
CA ALA A 34 -7.51 -2.12 -0.71
C ALA A 34 -7.84 -2.40 -2.18
N ALA A 35 -8.77 -1.63 -2.76
CA ALA A 35 -9.11 -1.74 -4.18
C ALA A 35 -7.91 -1.52 -5.10
N LEU A 36 -7.09 -0.50 -4.81
CA LEU A 36 -5.87 -0.19 -5.58
C LEU A 36 -4.79 -1.30 -5.49
N SER A 37 -4.86 -2.16 -4.47
CA SER A 37 -3.88 -3.24 -4.26
C SER A 37 -4.29 -4.57 -4.89
N ILE A 38 -5.53 -4.69 -5.38
CA ILE A 38 -6.02 -5.91 -6.07
C ILE A 38 -5.20 -6.09 -7.35
N GLY A 39 -4.78 -7.32 -7.62
CA GLY A 39 -4.03 -7.65 -8.84
C GLY A 39 -2.52 -7.42 -8.77
N VAL A 40 -2.05 -6.52 -7.90
CA VAL A 40 -0.61 -6.19 -7.77
C VAL A 40 0.16 -7.42 -7.26
N GLU A 41 1.37 -7.70 -7.75
CA GLU A 41 2.16 -8.87 -7.29
C GLU A 41 2.33 -8.85 -5.77
N ALA A 42 2.33 -10.02 -5.12
CA ALA A 42 2.21 -10.12 -3.67
C ALA A 42 3.39 -9.52 -2.87
N ASN A 43 4.62 -9.74 -3.32
CA ASN A 43 5.80 -9.17 -2.68
C ASN A 43 5.95 -7.70 -3.05
N ASP A 44 5.77 -7.36 -4.33
CA ASP A 44 5.86 -5.97 -4.81
C ASP A 44 4.88 -5.09 -4.04
N ALA A 45 3.61 -5.51 -3.93
CA ALA A 45 2.59 -4.79 -3.18
C ALA A 45 3.01 -4.55 -1.72
N TYR A 46 3.50 -5.59 -1.04
CA TYR A 46 3.91 -5.50 0.36
C TYR A 46 5.11 -4.58 0.56
N TYR A 47 6.18 -4.77 -0.21
CA TYR A 47 7.40 -3.99 -0.04
C TYR A 47 7.22 -2.52 -0.44
N SER A 48 6.43 -2.25 -1.48
CA SER A 48 6.05 -0.88 -1.86
C SER A 48 5.27 -0.17 -0.75
N VAL A 49 4.29 -0.83 -0.13
CA VAL A 49 3.53 -0.22 0.98
C VAL A 49 4.39 -0.05 2.22
N VAL A 50 5.29 -0.98 2.53
CA VAL A 50 6.24 -0.85 3.64
C VAL A 50 7.21 0.32 3.43
N GLU A 51 7.72 0.50 2.21
CA GLU A 51 8.61 1.62 1.90
C GLU A 51 7.89 2.97 2.05
N LEU A 52 6.65 3.06 1.56
CA LEU A 52 5.82 4.25 1.72
C LEU A 52 5.48 4.51 3.20
N LEU A 53 5.13 3.47 3.95
CA LEU A 53 4.88 3.53 5.38
C LEU A 53 6.07 4.09 6.14
N GLU A 54 7.27 3.58 5.86
CA GLU A 54 8.51 4.06 6.46
C GLU A 54 8.77 5.53 6.12
N ALA A 55 8.58 5.93 4.85
CA ALA A 55 8.75 7.31 4.43
C ALA A 55 7.80 8.26 5.18
N VAL A 56 6.51 7.91 5.28
CA VAL A 56 5.50 8.68 6.03
C VAL A 56 5.85 8.75 7.51
N HIS A 57 6.27 7.64 8.12
CA HIS A 57 6.69 7.61 9.51
C HIS A 57 7.87 8.55 9.76
N LEU A 58 8.92 8.50 8.92
CA LEU A 58 10.09 9.37 9.03
C LEU A 58 9.73 10.86 8.88
N VAL A 59 8.82 11.21 7.97
CA VAL A 59 8.32 12.58 7.85
C VAL A 59 7.58 13.00 9.11
N GLY A 60 6.69 12.14 9.63
CA GLY A 60 5.90 12.41 10.83
C GLY A 60 6.73 12.59 12.10
N THR A 61 7.79 11.78 12.27
CA THR A 61 8.73 11.85 13.40
C THR A 61 9.84 12.88 13.20
N ARG A 62 9.80 13.64 12.10
CA ARG A 62 10.75 14.71 11.76
C ARG A 62 12.19 14.22 11.57
N HIS A 63 12.36 12.98 11.13
CA HIS A 63 13.68 12.48 10.73
C HIS A 63 14.21 13.30 9.54
N PRO A 64 15.50 13.70 9.53
CA PRO A 64 16.06 14.58 8.49
C PRO A 64 15.89 14.04 7.06
N ASP A 65 15.87 12.71 6.92
CA ASP A 65 15.79 12.05 5.62
C ASP A 65 14.37 11.76 5.15
N GLY A 66 13.36 11.95 6.01
CA GLY A 66 11.98 11.55 5.71
C GLY A 66 11.43 12.23 4.46
N ARG A 67 11.61 13.56 4.34
CA ARG A 67 11.12 14.30 3.16
C ARG A 67 11.86 13.91 1.90
N ARG A 68 13.17 13.64 1.98
CA ARG A 68 13.94 13.17 0.83
C ARG A 68 13.42 11.81 0.34
N LYS A 69 13.18 10.87 1.26
CA LYS A 69 12.65 9.55 0.93
C LYS A 69 11.24 9.65 0.33
N LEU A 70 10.33 10.38 0.95
CA LEU A 70 8.97 10.57 0.44
C LEU A 70 8.97 11.28 -0.92
N GLY A 71 9.77 12.34 -1.07
CA GLY A 71 9.92 13.05 -2.34
C GLY A 71 10.45 12.17 -3.46
N ARG A 72 11.36 11.23 -3.16
CA ARG A 72 11.81 10.21 -4.12
C ARG A 72 10.66 9.32 -4.55
N ILE A 73 9.97 8.66 -3.60
CA ILE A 73 8.85 7.75 -3.92
C ILE A 73 7.81 8.44 -4.81
N LEU A 74 7.41 9.67 -4.45
CA LEU A 74 6.39 10.40 -5.21
C LEU A 74 6.91 10.95 -6.56
N GLY A 75 8.23 11.13 -6.70
CA GLY A 75 8.90 11.68 -7.87
C GLY A 75 9.62 10.65 -8.75
N GLU A 76 9.58 9.37 -8.41
CA GLU A 76 10.24 8.31 -9.17
C GLU A 76 9.37 7.86 -10.36
N ARG A 77 10.04 7.49 -11.46
CA ARG A 77 9.38 7.01 -12.67
C ARG A 77 8.93 5.55 -12.48
N GLY A 78 7.71 5.23 -12.90
CA GLY A 78 7.21 3.84 -12.94
C GLY A 78 6.60 3.31 -11.64
N ASP A 79 6.58 4.09 -10.55
CA ASP A 79 5.91 3.68 -9.31
C ASP A 79 4.58 4.43 -9.11
N ASP A 80 3.66 4.21 -10.06
CA ASP A 80 2.29 4.73 -9.95
C ASP A 80 1.48 4.02 -8.85
N TYR A 81 1.91 2.83 -8.42
CA TYR A 81 1.29 2.12 -7.31
C TYR A 81 1.47 2.86 -5.98
N GLN A 82 2.69 3.13 -5.50
CA GLN A 82 2.89 3.85 -4.23
C GLN A 82 2.31 5.27 -4.29
N ARG A 83 2.39 5.91 -5.47
CA ARG A 83 1.82 7.24 -5.70
C ARG A 83 0.29 7.24 -5.63
N SER A 84 -0.38 6.25 -6.22
CA SER A 84 -1.84 6.10 -6.14
C SER A 84 -2.30 5.89 -4.70
N ILE A 85 -1.61 5.05 -3.93
CA ILE A 85 -1.90 4.80 -2.51
C ILE A 85 -1.73 6.09 -1.70
N TYR A 86 -0.61 6.80 -1.88
CA TYR A 86 -0.36 8.05 -1.15
C TYR A 86 -1.44 9.10 -1.42
N TYR A 87 -1.82 9.30 -2.69
CA TYR A 87 -2.83 10.29 -3.05
C TYR A 87 -4.26 9.88 -2.66
N ALA A 88 -4.56 8.59 -2.58
CA ALA A 88 -5.83 8.12 -2.02
C ALA A 88 -5.97 8.47 -0.52
N LEU A 89 -4.86 8.54 0.21
CA LEU A 89 -4.82 8.87 1.64
C LEU A 89 -4.60 10.37 1.93
N ALA A 90 -4.08 11.12 0.97
CA ALA A 90 -3.76 12.52 1.13
C ALA A 90 -5.00 13.35 1.54
N GLY A 91 -4.80 14.32 2.43
CA GLY A 91 -5.87 15.20 2.91
C GLY A 91 -6.71 14.65 4.08
N ARG A 92 -6.48 13.40 4.52
CA ARG A 92 -7.26 12.73 5.59
C ARG A 92 -6.62 12.75 6.98
N GLY A 93 -5.44 13.34 7.07
CA GLY A 93 -4.63 13.46 8.28
C GLY A 93 -3.42 12.53 8.25
N ALA A 94 -2.24 13.05 8.63
CA ALA A 94 -0.98 12.32 8.52
C ALA A 94 -0.91 11.10 9.45
N SER A 95 -1.47 11.19 10.66
CA SER A 95 -1.55 10.04 11.57
C SER A 95 -2.48 8.96 11.03
N HIS A 96 -3.66 9.32 10.52
CA HIS A 96 -4.59 8.36 9.92
C HIS A 96 -4.00 7.69 8.67
N MET A 97 -3.28 8.44 7.84
CA MET A 97 -2.55 7.88 6.71
C MET A 97 -1.55 6.81 7.18
N LEU A 98 -0.80 7.05 8.26
CA LEU A 98 0.09 6.04 8.82
C LEU A 98 -0.70 4.80 9.29
N ASP A 99 -1.78 5.00 10.06
CA ASP A 99 -2.64 3.91 10.55
C ASP A 99 -3.27 3.08 9.41
N ASP A 100 -3.57 3.71 8.27
CA ASP A 100 -4.12 3.05 7.09
C ASP A 100 -3.06 2.27 6.32
N LEU A 101 -1.83 2.79 6.24
CA LEU A 101 -0.69 2.10 5.64
C LEU A 101 -0.28 0.87 6.47
N GLU A 102 -0.27 0.96 7.81
CA GLU A 102 0.01 -0.17 8.69
C GLU A 102 -1.04 -1.28 8.53
N TRP A 103 -2.32 -0.88 8.49
CA TRP A 103 -3.42 -1.81 8.24
C TRP A 103 -3.28 -2.52 6.90
N LEU A 104 -2.99 -1.78 5.83
CA LEU A 104 -2.80 -2.38 4.50
C LEU A 104 -1.57 -3.30 4.47
N ALA A 105 -0.45 -2.87 5.05
CA ALA A 105 0.77 -3.68 5.13
C ALA A 105 0.53 -5.01 5.84
N ALA A 106 -0.32 -5.05 6.88
CA ALA A 106 -0.68 -6.28 7.56
C ALA A 106 -1.43 -7.26 6.65
N ILE A 107 -2.40 -6.77 5.86
CA ILE A 107 -3.13 -7.59 4.87
C ILE A 107 -2.18 -8.12 3.81
N LEU A 108 -1.33 -7.25 3.24
CA LEU A 108 -0.39 -7.61 2.17
C LEU A 108 0.69 -8.58 2.65
N LYS A 109 1.12 -8.49 3.91
CA LYS A 109 2.05 -9.46 4.52
C LYS A 109 1.43 -10.86 4.59
N ALA A 110 0.18 -10.95 5.02
CA ALA A 110 -0.55 -12.21 5.07
C ALA A 110 -0.73 -12.78 3.65
N ARG A 111 -1.08 -11.92 2.68
CA ARG A 111 -1.20 -12.25 1.26
C ARG A 111 0.09 -12.86 0.70
N GLY A 112 1.24 -12.20 0.89
CA GLY A 112 2.55 -12.71 0.46
C GLY A 112 2.96 -14.00 1.18
N SER A 113 2.57 -14.17 2.44
CA SER A 113 2.79 -15.42 3.18
C SER A 113 2.02 -16.59 2.55
N VAL A 114 0.75 -16.40 2.19
CA VAL A 114 -0.05 -17.44 1.52
C VAL A 114 0.55 -17.79 0.14
N ALA A 115 0.89 -16.77 -0.66
CA ALA A 115 1.49 -16.97 -1.99
C ALA A 115 2.82 -17.72 -1.96
N ARG A 116 3.59 -17.61 -0.88
CA ARG A 116 4.84 -18.36 -0.70
C ARG A 116 4.64 -19.85 -0.43
N HIS A 117 3.53 -20.24 0.22
CA HIS A 117 3.33 -21.60 0.72
C HIS A 117 2.27 -22.40 -0.05
N HIS A 118 1.51 -21.75 -0.94
CA HIS A 118 0.38 -22.36 -1.64
C HIS A 118 0.35 -21.98 -3.11
N ALA A 119 -0.27 -22.83 -3.94
CA ALA A 119 -0.60 -22.48 -5.32
C ALA A 119 -1.74 -21.46 -5.31
N VAL A 120 -1.53 -20.31 -5.97
CA VAL A 120 -2.48 -19.19 -5.98
C VAL A 120 -3.05 -18.95 -7.36
N ASN A 121 -4.25 -18.38 -7.47
CA ASN A 121 -4.77 -17.92 -8.75
C ASN A 121 -3.86 -16.84 -9.35
N ASP A 122 -3.82 -16.76 -10.68
CA ASP A 122 -3.20 -15.63 -11.32
C ASP A 122 -4.10 -14.41 -11.04
N PRO A 123 -3.58 -13.33 -10.45
CA PRO A 123 -4.37 -12.14 -10.18
C PRO A 123 -4.92 -11.56 -11.48
N ILE A 124 -6.01 -10.81 -11.41
CA ILE A 124 -6.38 -9.91 -12.51
C ILE A 124 -5.24 -8.90 -12.64
N SER A 125 -4.46 -8.99 -13.71
CA SER A 125 -3.31 -8.11 -13.90
C SER A 125 -3.77 -6.66 -13.90
N PRO A 126 -3.28 -5.82 -12.98
CA PRO A 126 -3.53 -4.40 -13.06
C PRO A 126 -2.77 -3.85 -14.27
N TYR A 127 -3.18 -2.67 -14.73
CA TYR A 127 -2.39 -1.92 -15.67
C TYR A 127 -1.09 -1.48 -14.97
N ILE A 128 0.05 -1.86 -15.54
CA ILE A 128 1.39 -1.52 -15.03
C ILE A 128 2.20 -1.00 -16.22
N SER A 129 2.81 0.18 -16.07
CA SER A 129 3.68 0.80 -17.06
C SER A 129 5.04 1.13 -16.42
N PRO A 130 6.16 0.87 -17.13
CA PRO A 130 7.46 1.36 -16.68
C PRO A 130 7.61 2.89 -16.85
N GLU A 131 6.70 3.50 -17.63
CA GLU A 131 6.61 4.94 -17.80
C GLU A 131 5.48 5.51 -16.93
N PRO A 132 5.63 6.73 -16.38
CA PRO A 132 4.55 7.37 -15.63
C PRO A 132 3.34 7.65 -16.51
N ASP A 133 2.15 7.30 -16.02
CA ASP A 133 0.88 7.63 -16.71
C ASP A 133 0.48 9.10 -16.56
N GLY A 134 0.94 9.70 -15.46
CA GLY A 134 0.61 11.07 -15.07
C GLY A 134 1.84 11.94 -14.83
N PRO A 135 1.63 13.23 -14.51
CA PRO A 135 2.73 14.14 -14.20
C PRO A 135 3.49 13.64 -12.96
N VAL A 136 4.80 13.47 -13.12
CA VAL A 136 5.70 13.16 -12.00
C VAL A 136 6.05 14.46 -11.28
N GLY A 137 5.84 14.49 -9.97
CA GLY A 137 6.16 15.67 -9.17
C GLY A 137 7.66 15.86 -9.01
N ALA A 138 8.13 17.10 -9.20
CA ALA A 138 9.48 17.49 -8.82
C ALA A 138 9.47 18.01 -7.37
N PHE A 139 9.96 17.21 -6.44
CA PHE A 139 9.93 17.53 -5.00
C PHE A 139 11.29 18.01 -4.51
N ALA A 140 11.39 19.27 -4.07
CA ALA A 140 12.55 19.74 -3.32
C ALA A 140 12.59 19.02 -1.95
N PRO A 141 13.76 18.62 -1.42
CA PRO A 141 13.86 17.92 -0.13
C PRO A 141 13.22 18.66 1.07
N SER A 142 12.99 19.97 0.93
CA SER A 142 12.39 20.84 1.93
C SER A 142 10.91 21.17 1.68
N PHE A 143 10.20 20.44 0.79
CA PHE A 143 8.81 20.75 0.42
C PHE A 143 7.90 21.01 1.64
N PRO A 144 6.93 21.95 1.51
CA PRO A 144 6.10 22.37 2.63
C PRO A 144 5.17 21.24 3.09
N LEU A 145 4.90 21.19 4.40
CA LEU A 145 3.95 20.25 5.00
C LEU A 145 2.79 21.01 5.65
N GLY A 146 1.58 20.49 5.45
CA GLY A 146 0.36 21.02 6.05
C GLY A 146 0.27 20.81 7.57
N ARG A 147 -0.79 21.35 8.17
CA ARG A 147 -0.99 21.36 9.63
C ARG A 147 -1.05 19.95 10.25
N SER A 148 -1.61 18.97 9.55
CA SER A 148 -1.78 17.60 10.03
C SER A 148 -0.46 16.93 10.43
N TRP A 149 0.64 17.28 9.76
CA TRP A 149 1.98 16.77 10.06
C TRP A 149 2.57 17.36 11.34
N ARG A 150 2.10 18.54 11.79
CA ARG A 150 2.58 19.17 13.04
C ARG A 150 2.00 18.49 14.27
N THR A 151 0.80 17.94 14.13
CA THR A 151 0.07 17.19 15.16
C THR A 151 0.19 15.68 14.97
N PHE A 152 1.18 15.24 14.19
CA PHE A 152 1.40 13.83 13.90
C PHE A 152 1.60 13.04 15.21
N ARG A 153 1.01 11.85 15.23
CA ARG A 153 1.15 10.87 16.31
C ARG A 153 1.35 9.52 15.64
N ALA A 154 2.43 8.84 15.99
CA ALA A 154 2.55 7.44 15.64
C ALA A 154 1.55 6.62 16.48
N PRO A 155 0.99 5.53 15.93
CA PRO A 155 0.21 4.60 16.73
C PRO A 155 1.07 4.04 17.87
N ALA A 156 0.42 3.80 19.01
CA ALA A 156 1.05 3.08 20.11
C ALA A 156 1.15 1.61 19.66
N GLY A 157 2.38 1.13 19.47
CA GLY A 157 2.65 -0.25 19.03
C GLY A 157 2.16 -1.31 20.00
#